data_AF-A0A964I7D0-F1
#
_entry.id   AF-A0A964I7D0-F1
#
_cell.length_a   1.000
_cell.length_b   1.000
_cell.length_c   1.000
_cell.angle_alpha   90.00
_cell.angle_beta   90.00
_cell.angle_gamma   90.00
#
_symmetry.space_group_name_H-M   'P 1'
#
loop_
_entity.id
_entity.type
_entity.pdbx_description
1 polymer ?
#
loop_
_entity_poly.entity_id
_entity_poly.type
_entity_poly.pdbx_seq_one_letter_code
_entity_poly.pdbx_strand_id
1 'polypeptide(L)' 'SLQREISEGDEVITNSGMYGFVNALDGDTVWLEIAEGTEIRVARNSLLRRINPTIEPAGGAVIDDAQDPEAQ' A
#
# COMPACT_ATOMS: atom_id res chain seq x y z
N SER A 1 5.92 -2.95 19.39
CA SER A 1 6.16 -3.88 18.28
C SER A 1 6.19 -3.07 17.01
N LEU A 2 6.89 -3.53 15.97
CA LEU A 2 7.02 -2.84 14.69
C LEU A 2 5.66 -2.41 14.09
N GLN A 3 4.61 -3.20 14.35
CA GLN A 3 3.22 -2.91 13.94
C GLN A 3 2.58 -1.68 14.60
N ARG A 4 3.11 -1.19 15.73
CA ARG A 4 2.60 0.03 16.39
C ARG A 4 3.11 1.31 15.76
N GLU A 5 4.12 1.22 14.90
CA GLU A 5 4.70 2.38 14.19
C GLU A 5 4.05 2.60 12.82
N ILE A 6 3.15 1.70 12.39
CA ILE A 6 2.41 1.79 11.14
C ILE A 6 1.22 2.73 11.30
N SER A 7 1.14 3.72 10.40
CA SER A 7 0.13 4.78 10.36
C SER A 7 -0.56 4.84 9.00
N GLU A 8 -1.64 5.61 8.89
CA GLU A 8 -2.26 5.93 7.60
C GLU A 8 -1.25 6.61 6.66
N GLY A 9 -1.32 6.26 5.37
CA GLY A 9 -0.38 6.69 4.34
C GLY A 9 0.90 5.85 4.25
N ASP A 10 1.19 4.99 5.23
CA ASP A 10 2.36 4.11 5.14
C ASP A 10 2.14 3.04 4.06
N GLU A 11 3.17 2.84 3.22
CA GLU A 11 3.26 1.65 2.38
C GLU A 11 3.74 0.47 3.22
N VAL A 12 3.12 -0.69 3.07
CA VAL A 12 3.42 -1.89 3.85
C VAL A 12 3.51 -3.12 2.96
N ILE A 13 4.19 -4.15 3.47
CA ILE A 13 4.13 -5.51 2.92
C ILE A 13 3.51 -6.46 3.94
N THR A 14 2.63 -7.35 3.48
CA THR A 14 2.04 -8.41 4.31
C THR A 14 2.93 -9.64 4.37
N ASN A 15 2.68 -10.55 5.32
CA ASN A 15 3.37 -11.84 5.40
C ASN A 15 3.20 -12.72 4.14
N SER A 16 2.16 -12.49 3.32
CA SER A 16 1.92 -13.19 2.07
C SER A 16 2.55 -12.51 0.84
N GLY A 17 3.31 -11.42 1.04
CA GLY A 17 4.02 -10.71 -0.03
C GLY A 17 3.17 -9.71 -0.81
N MET A 18 2.02 -9.28 -0.27
CA MET A 18 1.21 -8.22 -0.89
C MET A 18 1.71 -6.85 -0.44
N TYR A 19 1.77 -5.90 -1.37
CA TYR A 19 2.07 -4.50 -1.09
C TYR A 19 0.77 -3.69 -1.13
N GLY A 20 0.74 -2.60 -0.38
CA GLY A 20 -0.38 -1.66 -0.38
C GLY A 20 -0.15 -0.49 0.56
N PHE A 21 -1.02 0.51 0.47
CA PHE A 21 -0.99 1.70 1.31
C PHE A 21 -2.07 1.62 2.37
N VAL A 22 -1.74 2.01 3.60
CA VAL A 22 -2.71 2.04 4.71
C VAL A 22 -3.67 3.21 4.51
N ASN A 23 -4.93 2.93 4.22
CA ASN A 23 -5.96 3.96 4.13
C ASN A 23 -6.63 4.24 5.48
N ALA A 24 -6.84 3.19 6.30
CA ALA A 24 -7.43 3.34 7.62
C ALA A 24 -7.00 2.22 8.59
N LEU A 25 -7.02 2.56 9.88
CA LEU A 25 -6.70 1.68 11.00
C LEU A 25 -7.86 1.64 11.99
N ASP A 26 -8.47 0.46 12.20
CA ASP A 26 -9.57 0.27 13.15
C ASP A 26 -9.31 -0.95 14.05
N GLY A 27 -8.79 -0.70 15.25
CA GLY A 27 -8.38 -1.74 16.20
C GLY A 27 -7.40 -2.72 15.56
N ASP A 28 -7.82 -3.99 15.46
CA ASP A 28 -7.05 -5.10 14.86
C ASP A 28 -7.28 -5.25 13.35
N THR A 29 -8.01 -4.34 12.73
CA THR A 29 -8.29 -4.31 11.29
C THR A 29 -7.52 -3.17 10.62
N VAL A 30 -7.05 -3.43 9.41
CA VAL A 30 -6.38 -2.45 8.55
C VAL A 30 -7.03 -2.49 7.17
N TRP A 31 -7.33 -1.31 6.63
CA TRP A 31 -7.76 -1.14 5.25
C TRP A 31 -6.55 -0.75 4.40
N LEU A 32 -6.25 -1.57 3.39
CA LEU A 32 -5.16 -1.35 2.46
C LEU A 32 -5.70 -1.06 1.07
N GLU A 33 -5.22 0.01 0.44
CA GLU A 33 -5.39 0.24 -0.98
C GLU A 33 -4.27 -0.46 -1.75
N ILE A 34 -4.65 -1.31 -2.72
CA ILE A 34 -3.70 -2.13 -3.51
C ILE A 34 -3.64 -1.75 -4.98
N ALA A 35 -4.61 -0.97 -5.43
CA ALA A 35 -4.72 -0.33 -6.73
C ALA A 35 -5.72 0.83 -6.58
N GLU A 36 -5.75 1.77 -7.51
CA GLU A 36 -6.65 2.93 -7.45
C GLU A 36 -8.10 2.52 -7.19
N GLY A 37 -8.64 3.01 -6.07
CA GLY A 37 -10.03 2.74 -5.66
C GLY A 37 -10.30 1.29 -5.28
N THR A 38 -9.28 0.45 -5.14
CA THR A 38 -9.39 -0.98 -4.79
C THR A 38 -8.83 -1.21 -3.39
N GLU A 39 -9.73 -1.39 -2.44
CA GLU A 39 -9.39 -1.65 -1.04
C GLU A 39 -9.59 -3.11 -0.65
N ILE A 40 -8.70 -3.59 0.21
CA ILE A 40 -8.84 -4.86 0.90
C ILE A 40 -8.76 -4.66 2.41
N ARG A 41 -9.39 -5.56 3.14
CA ARG A 41 -9.37 -5.57 4.60
C ARG A 41 -8.51 -6.73 5.10
N VAL A 42 -7.53 -6.41 5.93
CA VAL A 42 -6.61 -7.39 6.52
C VAL A 42 -6.54 -7.23 8.03
N ALA A 43 -6.08 -8.28 8.71
CA ALA A 43 -5.78 -8.19 10.14
C ALA A 43 -4.47 -7.42 10.34
N ARG A 44 -4.38 -6.56 11.37
CA ARG A 44 -3.17 -5.79 11.69
C ARG A 44 -1.95 -6.69 11.92
N ASN A 45 -2.15 -7.86 12.50
CA ASN A 45 -1.07 -8.82 12.74
C ASN A 45 -0.51 -9.47 11.46
N SER A 46 -1.19 -9.32 10.32
CA SER A 46 -0.72 -9.82 9.02
C SER A 46 0.33 -8.92 8.37
N LEU A 47 0.50 -7.68 8.87
CA LEU A 47 1.50 -6.74 8.40
C LEU A 47 2.88 -7.21 8.86
N LEU A 48 3.78 -7.40 7.89
CA LEU A 48 5.16 -7.80 8.14
C LEU A 48 6.01 -6.59 8.54
N ARG A 49 6.00 -5.54 7.70
CA ARG A 49 6.72 -4.28 7.95
C ARG A 49 6.20 -3.13 7.08
N ARG A 50 6.57 -1.91 7.48
CA ARG A 50 6.51 -0.72 6.64
C ARG A 50 7.62 -0.75 5.58
N ILE A 51 7.34 -0.22 4.39
CA ILE A 51 8.31 0.03 3.32
C ILE A 51 8.95 1.40 3.57
N ASN A 52 10.27 1.48 3.43
CA ASN A 52 10.97 2.75 3.43
C ASN A 52 11.28 3.13 1.98
N PRO A 53 10.58 4.11 1.38
CA PRO A 53 10.75 4.45 -0.04
C PRO A 53 12.15 4.97 -0.39
N THR A 54 12.93 5.40 0.61
CA THR A 54 14.32 5.84 0.41
C THR A 54 15.28 4.67 0.19
N ILE A 55 14.91 3.47 0.66
CA ILE A 55 15.73 2.25 0.59
C ILE A 55 15.14 1.29 -0.45
N GLU A 56 13.81 1.25 -0.53
CA GLU A 56 13.01 0.36 -1.36
C GLU A 56 11.97 1.23 -2.09
N PRO A 57 12.27 1.78 -3.27
CA PRO A 57 11.30 2.58 -4.01
C PRO A 57 10.06 1.73 -4.31
N ALA A 58 8.89 2.29 -4.00
CA ALA A 58 7.58 1.68 -4.24
C ALA A 58 7.45 1.21 -5.69
N GLY A 59 6.70 0.13 -5.89
CA GLY A 59 6.43 -0.55 -7.17
C GLY A 59 6.67 0.36 -8.38
N GLY A 60 7.76 0.08 -9.09
CA GLY A 60 8.31 0.96 -10.14
C GLY A 60 7.22 1.55 -11.02
N ALA A 61 7.30 2.87 -11.20
CA ALA A 61 6.35 3.72 -11.93
C ALA A 61 5.33 2.93 -12.76
N VAL A 62 4.07 2.91 -12.29
CA VAL A 62 2.97 2.72 -13.22
C VAL A 62 3.01 3.92 -14.16
N ILE A 63 3.66 3.75 -15.30
CA ILE A 63 3.46 4.61 -16.46
C ILE A 63 2.01 4.42 -16.84
N ASP A 64 1.16 5.29 -16.31
CA ASP A 64 -0.14 5.56 -16.89
C ASP A 64 0.07 6.30 -18.21
N ASP A 65 0.52 5.55 -19.22
CA ASP A 65 0.51 5.98 -20.62
C ASP A 65 -0.91 5.84 -21.23
N ALA A 66 -1.97 5.82 -20.40
CA ALA A 66 -3.33 6.12 -20.87
C ALA A 66 -3.62 7.63 -20.77
N GLN A 67 -2.68 8.46 -21.20
CA GLN A 67 -3.02 9.73 -21.84
C GLN A 67 -3.18 9.42 -23.34
N ASP A 68 -4.42 9.16 -23.77
CA ASP A 68 -4.83 9.41 -25.15
C ASP A 68 -5.30 10.88 -25.22
N PRO A 69 -4.47 11.79 -25.76
CA PRO A 69 -4.96 12.98 -26.42
C PRO A 69 -4.66 12.85 -27.91
N GLU A 70 -5.69 12.52 -28.68
CA GLU A 70 -5.98 13.09 -29.99
C GLU A 70 -4.89 12.97 -31.08
N ALA A 71 -5.23 12.15 -32.08
CA ALA A 71 -5.13 12.47 -33.50
C ALA A 71 -4.08 13.53 -33.93
N GLN A 72 -3.01 13.04 -34.54
CA GLN A 72 -2.30 13.72 -35.63
C GLN A 72 -1.77 12.67 -36.62
#